data_AF-A0A7L3W791-F1
#
_entry.id   AF-A0A7L3W791-F1
#
_cell.length_a   1.000
_cell.length_b   1.000
_cell.length_c   1.000
_cell.angle_alpha   90.00
_cell.angle_beta   90.00
_cell.angle_gamma   90.00
#
_symmetry.space_group_name_H-M   'P 1'
#
loop_
_entity.id
_entity.type
_entity.pdbx_description
1 polymer ?
#
loop_
_entity_poly.entity_id
_entity_poly.type
_entity_poly.pdbx_seq_one_letter_code
_entity_poly.pdbx_strand_id
1 'polypeptide(L)'
;VCDEPHPLLVKEMIQHCINANIDEAYKILAHLWRLGYSPEDVIGNIFRVCKTFQMPEYLKLEFIKEIGYTHMKIAEGVNSLLQMAGLLAKLCQKTAAPAAS
;
A
#
# COMPACT_ATOMS: atom_id res chain seq x y z
N VAL A 1 -23.48 6.87 -1.17
CA VAL A 1 -22.95 6.18 0.03
C VAL A 1 -21.73 5.44 -0.45
N CYS A 2 -20.53 5.92 -0.10
CA CYS A 2 -19.28 5.25 -0.48
C CYS A 2 -19.04 4.12 0.53
N ASP A 3 -19.07 2.87 0.07
CA ASP A 3 -18.52 1.76 0.84
C ASP A 3 -17.04 2.04 0.98
N GLU A 4 -16.52 2.41 2.17
CA GLU A 4 -15.08 2.51 2.39
C GLU A 4 -14.46 1.10 2.28
N PRO A 5 -13.24 0.95 1.73
CA PRO A 5 -12.60 -0.36 1.65
C PRO A 5 -12.44 -0.91 3.07
N HIS A 6 -12.99 -2.10 3.32
CA HIS A 6 -12.97 -2.69 4.66
C HIS A 6 -11.53 -2.72 5.20
N PRO A 7 -11.27 -2.12 6.39
CA PRO A 7 -9.92 -1.98 6.92
C PRO A 7 -9.15 -3.29 7.07
N LEU A 8 -9.88 -4.42 7.13
CA LEU A 8 -9.33 -5.78 7.16
C LEU A 8 -8.57 -6.13 5.88
N LEU A 9 -9.11 -5.82 4.70
CA LEU A 9 -8.45 -6.11 3.42
C LEU A 9 -7.13 -5.35 3.29
N VAL A 10 -7.14 -4.06 3.67
CA VAL A 10 -5.93 -3.23 3.63
C VAL A 10 -4.89 -3.69 4.65
N LYS A 11 -5.31 -4.13 5.84
CA LYS A 11 -4.41 -4.73 6.84
C LYS A 11 -3.75 -6.01 6.30
N GLU A 12 -4.53 -6.89 5.69
CA GLU A 12 -4.05 -8.13 5.09
C GLU A 12 -3.07 -7.84 3.95
N MET A 13 -3.37 -6.86 3.10
CA MET A 13 -2.47 -6.41 2.04
C MET A 13 -1.12 -5.91 2.59
N ILE A 14 -1.13 -5.08 3.65
CA ILE A 14 0.10 -4.61 4.31
C ILE A 14 0.87 -5.77 4.94
N GLN A 15 0.16 -6.74 5.53
CA GLN A 15 0.78 -7.95 6.08
C GLN A 15 1.50 -8.77 4.99
N HIS A 16 0.90 -8.91 3.80
CA HIS A 16 1.56 -9.54 2.66
C HIS A 16 2.78 -8.76 2.17
N CYS A 17 2.74 -7.42 2.18
CA CYS A 17 3.91 -6.59 1.87
C CYS A 17 5.06 -6.81 2.84
N ILE A 18 4.77 -6.96 4.14
CA ILE A 18 5.78 -7.26 5.17
C ILE A 18 6.35 -8.67 4.97
N ASN A 19 5.55 -9.61 4.51
CA ASN A 19 6.03 -10.96 4.19
C ASN A 19 6.72 -11.04 2.83
N ALA A 20 6.98 -9.90 2.16
CA ALA A 20 7.50 -9.80 0.80
C ALA A 20 6.72 -10.64 -0.24
N ASN A 21 5.43 -10.88 0.01
CA ASN A 21 4.55 -11.65 -0.85
C ASN A 21 3.74 -10.70 -1.75
N ILE A 22 4.33 -10.31 -2.87
CA ILE A 22 3.75 -9.35 -3.80
C ILE A 22 2.49 -9.90 -4.50
N ASP A 23 2.44 -11.20 -4.80
CA ASP A 23 1.33 -11.81 -5.53
C ASP A 23 0.02 -11.71 -4.74
N GLU A 24 0.06 -12.06 -3.45
CA GLU A 24 -1.12 -11.97 -2.58
C GLU A 24 -1.50 -10.50 -2.29
N ALA A 25 -0.53 -9.62 -2.09
CA ALA A 25 -0.79 -8.19 -1.93
C ALA A 25 -1.47 -7.61 -3.19
N TYR A 26 -1.01 -7.99 -4.38
CA TYR A 26 -1.57 -7.52 -5.65
C TYR A 26 -2.98 -8.04 -5.89
N LYS A 27 -3.30 -9.28 -5.49
CA LYS A 27 -4.68 -9.80 -5.58
C LYS A 27 -5.67 -8.94 -4.81
N ILE A 28 -5.31 -8.49 -3.61
CA ILE A 28 -6.16 -7.62 -2.80
C ILE A 28 -6.32 -6.25 -3.47
N LEU A 29 -5.23 -5.66 -3.94
CA LEU A 29 -5.27 -4.39 -4.68
C LEU A 29 -6.14 -4.49 -5.94
N ALA A 30 -5.97 -5.55 -6.73
CA ALA A 30 -6.75 -5.79 -7.93
C ALA A 30 -8.23 -6.02 -7.61
N HIS A 31 -8.54 -6.65 -6.47
CA HIS A 31 -9.91 -6.79 -5.99
C HIS A 31 -10.53 -5.43 -5.65
N LEU A 32 -9.84 -4.58 -4.88
CA LEU A 32 -10.28 -3.21 -4.60
C LEU A 32 -10.47 -2.41 -5.91
N TRP A 33 -9.56 -2.56 -6.87
CA TRP A 33 -9.68 -1.90 -8.16
C TRP A 33 -10.94 -2.34 -8.93
N ARG A 34 -11.26 -3.63 -8.93
CA ARG A 34 -12.45 -4.18 -9.60
C ARG A 34 -13.76 -3.75 -8.95
N LEU A 35 -13.74 -3.45 -7.66
CA LEU A 35 -14.90 -2.89 -6.93
C LEU A 35 -15.14 -1.41 -7.27
N GLY A 36 -14.26 -0.77 -8.03
CA GLY A 36 -14.43 0.61 -8.48
C GLY A 36 -13.94 1.66 -7.47
N TYR A 37 -13.11 1.25 -6.50
CA TYR A 37 -12.48 2.19 -5.57
C TYR A 37 -11.56 3.17 -6.29
N SER A 38 -11.65 4.45 -5.93
CA SER A 38 -10.75 5.46 -6.46
C SER A 38 -9.32 5.22 -5.94
N PRO A 39 -8.28 5.48 -6.75
CA PRO A 39 -6.90 5.37 -6.29
C PRO A 39 -6.58 6.29 -5.12
N GLU A 40 -7.20 7.48 -5.06
CA GLU A 40 -7.11 8.42 -3.94
C GLU A 40 -7.65 7.81 -2.63
N ASP A 41 -8.80 7.13 -2.70
CA ASP A 41 -9.39 6.49 -1.52
C ASP A 41 -8.54 5.29 -1.07
N VAL A 42 -8.05 4.48 -2.01
CA VAL A 42 -7.21 3.32 -1.70
C VAL A 42 -5.90 3.78 -1.04
N ILE A 43 -5.19 4.76 -1.61
CA ILE A 43 -3.92 5.24 -1.03
C ILE A 43 -4.15 5.91 0.34
N GLY A 44 -5.25 6.66 0.49
CA GLY A 44 -5.63 7.27 1.77
C GLY A 44 -5.88 6.23 2.86
N ASN A 45 -6.58 5.14 2.53
CA ASN A 45 -6.82 4.04 3.46
C ASN A 45 -5.54 3.26 3.80
N ILE A 46 -4.69 2.99 2.81
CA ILE A 46 -3.37 2.37 3.03
C ILE A 46 -2.56 3.20 4.02
N PHE A 47 -2.50 4.52 3.84
CA PHE A 47 -1.76 5.41 4.73
C PHE A 47 -2.30 5.38 6.17
N ARG A 48 -3.62 5.46 6.35
CA ARG A 48 -4.27 5.40 7.67
C ARG A 48 -3.99 4.07 8.38
N VAL A 49 -4.16 2.95 7.69
CA VAL A 49 -3.94 1.62 8.26
C VAL A 49 -2.46 1.41 8.60
N CYS A 50 -1.55 1.79 7.70
CA CYS A 50 -0.10 1.65 7.90
C CYS A 50 0.41 2.36 9.17
N LYS A 51 -0.13 3.55 9.48
CA LYS A 51 0.23 4.28 10.72
C LYS A 51 -0.09 3.48 11.98
N THR A 52 -1.26 2.83 12.00
CA THR A 52 -1.76 2.07 13.15
C THR A 52 -1.26 0.62 13.20
N PHE A 53 -0.63 0.14 12.12
CA PHE A 53 -0.20 -1.25 12.00
C PHE A 53 0.99 -1.57 12.93
N GLN A 54 1.03 -2.78 13.46
CA GLN A 54 2.13 -3.26 14.31
C GLN A 54 3.27 -3.81 13.44
N MET A 55 4.34 -3.02 13.28
CA MET A 55 5.56 -3.39 12.56
C MET A 55 6.76 -2.62 13.16
N PRO A 56 8.01 -3.03 12.90
CA PRO A 56 9.20 -2.30 13.36
C PRO A 56 9.16 -0.83 12.93
N GLU A 57 9.55 0.09 13.83
CA GLU A 57 9.40 1.52 13.61
C GLU A 57 10.16 2.02 12.37
N TYR A 58 11.39 1.53 12.16
CA TYR A 58 12.17 1.79 10.95
C TYR A 58 11.40 1.42 9.67
N LEU A 59 10.84 0.22 9.62
CA LEU A 59 10.08 -0.26 8.47
C LEU A 59 8.81 0.56 8.25
N LYS A 60 8.13 0.95 9.34
CA LYS A 60 6.95 1.81 9.29
C LYS A 60 7.26 3.17 8.67
N LEU A 61 8.38 3.79 9.04
CA LEU A 61 8.81 5.08 8.48
C LEU A 61 9.12 4.96 6.98
N GLU A 62 9.82 3.90 6.55
CA GLU A 62 10.09 3.64 5.14
C GLU A 62 8.79 3.40 4.34
N PHE A 63 7.84 2.66 4.90
CA PHE A 63 6.53 2.44 4.27
C PHE A 63 5.76 3.75 4.12
N ILE A 64 5.66 4.54 5.19
CA ILE A 64 4.99 5.85 5.18
C ILE A 64 5.60 6.77 4.12
N LYS A 65 6.94 6.76 3.97
CA LYS A 65 7.65 7.54 2.97
C LYS A 65 7.27 7.13 1.54
N GLU A 66 7.31 5.85 1.20
CA GLU A 66 6.95 5.36 -0.15
C GLU A 66 5.46 5.55 -0.47
N ILE A 67 4.58 5.36 0.53
CA ILE A 67 3.15 5.66 0.41
C ILE A 67 2.97 7.16 0.12
N GLY A 68 3.68 8.03 0.85
CA GLY A 68 3.64 9.48 0.64
C GLY A 68 4.05 9.90 -0.77
N TYR A 69 5.15 9.36 -1.30
CA TYR A 69 5.57 9.64 -2.68
C TYR A 69 4.54 9.17 -3.71
N THR A 70 3.92 8.01 -3.49
CA THR A 70 2.89 7.49 -4.39
C THR A 70 1.62 8.34 -4.32
N HIS A 71 1.25 8.79 -3.12
CA HIS A 71 0.11 9.67 -2.91
C HIS A 71 0.29 11.01 -3.64
N MET A 72 1.49 11.61 -3.60
CA MET A 72 1.78 12.82 -4.37
C MET A 72 1.63 12.59 -5.88
N LYS A 73 2.15 11.49 -6.41
CA LYS A 73 2.01 11.14 -7.84
C LYS A 73 0.55 10.95 -8.24
N ILE A 74 -0.26 10.34 -7.38
CA ILE A 74 -1.71 10.21 -7.62
C ILE A 74 -2.37 11.59 -7.65
N ALA A 75 -2.04 12.47 -6.70
CA ALA A 75 -2.55 13.84 -6.68
C ALA A 75 -2.14 14.67 -7.90
N GLU A 76 -1.00 14.36 -8.53
CA GLU A 76 -0.55 14.93 -9.81
C GLU A 76 -1.26 14.31 -11.05
N GLY A 77 -2.19 13.36 -10.83
CA GLY A 77 -2.97 12.73 -11.88
C GLY A 77 -2.44 11.37 -12.35
N VAL A 78 -1.39 10.82 -11.74
CA VAL A 78 -0.88 9.47 -12.04
C VAL A 78 -1.63 8.43 -11.21
N ASN A 79 -2.89 8.20 -11.60
CA ASN A 79 -3.83 7.38 -10.86
C ASN A 79 -4.06 6.00 -11.51
N SER A 80 -3.01 5.39 -12.08
CA SER A 80 -3.10 4.09 -12.75
C SER A 80 -2.94 2.91 -11.79
N LEU A 81 -3.53 1.75 -12.12
CA LEU A 81 -3.31 0.51 -11.39
C LEU A 81 -1.82 0.14 -11.33
N LEU A 82 -1.05 0.46 -12.38
CA LEU A 82 0.39 0.22 -12.43
C LEU A 82 1.14 1.02 -11.36
N GLN A 83 0.73 2.27 -11.12
CA GLN A 83 1.33 3.11 -10.07
C GLN A 83 1.10 2.50 -8.68
N MET A 84 -0.09 1.94 -8.43
CA MET A 84 -0.44 1.25 -7.20
C MET A 84 0.31 -0.09 -7.05
N ALA A 85 0.44 -0.86 -8.12
CA ALA A 85 1.23 -2.09 -8.13
C ALA A 85 2.72 -1.81 -7.85
N GLY A 86 3.25 -0.71 -8.41
CA GLY A 86 4.60 -0.24 -8.16
C GLY A 86 4.84 0.14 -6.69
N LEU A 87 3.84 0.70 -6.01
CA LEU A 87 3.91 0.92 -4.56
C LEU A 87 4.06 -0.41 -3.81
N LEU A 88 3.22 -1.43 -4.10
CA LEU A 88 3.33 -2.73 -3.44
C LEU A 88 4.71 -3.36 -3.62
N ALA A 89 5.25 -3.29 -4.84
CA ALA A 89 6.59 -3.79 -5.14
C ALA A 89 7.67 -3.10 -4.28
N LYS A 90 7.60 -1.78 -4.13
CA LYS A 90 8.53 -1.01 -3.29
C LYS A 90 8.39 -1.37 -1.82
N LEU A 91 7.16 -1.52 -1.31
CA LEU A 91 6.94 -1.93 0.08
C LEU A 91 7.50 -3.33 0.37
N CYS A 92 7.32 -4.28 -0.55
CA CYS A 92 7.92 -5.61 -0.45
C CYS A 92 9.46 -5.54 -0.44
N GLN A 93 10.06 -4.74 -1.33
CA GLN A 93 11.52 -4.56 -1.39
C GLN A 93 12.09 -3.94 -0.10
N LYS A 94 11.38 -2.99 0.52
CA LYS A 94 11.78 -2.40 1.81
C LYS A 94 11.78 -3.39 2.95
N THR A 95 11.04 -4.48 2.82
CA THR A 95 11.05 -5.55 3.83
C THR A 95 12.09 -6.63 3.53
N ALA A 96 12.38 -6.88 2.26
CA ALA A 96 13.39 -7.85 1.83
C ALA A 96 14.84 -7.37 1.99
N ALA A 97 15.07 -6.05 2.03
CA ALA A 97 16.38 -5.47 2.28
C ALA A 97 16.57 -5.22 3.79
N PRO A 98 17.31 -6.07 4.54
CA PRO A 98 17.88 -5.61 5.79
C PRO A 98 18.86 -4.48 5.45
N ALA A 99 18.81 -3.40 6.24
CA ALA A 99 19.68 -2.24 6.09
C ALA A 99 21.15 -2.66 5.90
N ALA A 100 21.61 -2.62 4.67
CA ALA A 100 23.02 -2.64 4.30
C ALA A 100 23.26 -1.41 3.43
N SER A 101 23.48 -0.28 4.09
CA SER A 101 24.22 0.90 3.63
C SER A 101 24.49 1.80 4.83
#